data_AF-A0A921G009-F1
#
_entry.id   AF-A0A921G009-F1
#
_cell.length_a   1.000
_cell.length_b   1.000
_cell.length_c   1.000
_cell.angle_alpha   90.00
_cell.angle_beta   90.00
_cell.angle_gamma   90.00
#
_symmetry.space_group_name_H-M   'P 1'
#
loop_
_entity.id
_entity.type
_entity.pdbx_description
1 polymer ?
#
loop_
_entity_poly.entity_id
_entity_poly.type
_entity_poly.pdbx_seq_one_letter_code
_entity_poly.pdbx_strand_id
1 'polypeptide(L)' 'MSKDELYLLRRKKGVRLREIADYIGCSIAMVSLYETDKANFEKNKAIQYSEFIQSY' A
#
# COMPACT_ATOMS: atom_id res chain seq x y z
N MET A 1 -7.42 10.95 0.17
CA MET A 1 -5.95 10.82 0.22
C MET A 1 -5.45 10.41 -1.15
N SER A 2 -4.42 11.07 -1.66
CA SER A 2 -3.71 10.64 -2.86
C SER A 2 -2.80 9.44 -2.55
N LYS A 3 -2.33 8.73 -3.59
CA LYS A 3 -1.34 7.65 -3.41
C LYS A 3 -0.05 8.15 -2.76
N ASP A 4 0.41 9.34 -3.14
CA ASP A 4 1.61 9.97 -2.58
C ASP A 4 1.47 10.25 -1.08
N GLU A 5 0.30 10.72 -0.64
CA GLU A 5 0.03 10.93 0.78
C GLU A 5 0.07 9.61 1.57
N LEU A 6 -0.50 8.53 1.01
CA LEU A 6 -0.46 7.21 1.63
C LEU A 6 0.97 6.65 1.67
N TYR A 7 1.76 6.85 0.63
CA TYR A 7 3.17 6.46 0.59
C TYR A 7 3.99 7.17 1.68
N LEU A 8 3.84 8.49 1.80
CA LEU A 8 4.52 9.28 2.83
C LEU A 8 4.06 8.87 4.24
N LEU A 9 2.76 8.63 4.42
CA LEU A 9 2.20 8.20 5.70
C LEU A 9 2.73 6.83 6.11
N ARG A 10 2.76 5.87 5.18
CA ARG A 10 3.37 4.55 5.39
C ARG A 10 4.81 4.66 5.88
N ARG A 11 5.62 5.48 5.18
CA ARG A 11 7.03 5.72 5.54
C ARG A 11 7.17 6.36 6.92
N LYS A 12 6.31 7.33 7.26
CA LYS A 12 6.29 7.98 8.58
C LYS A 12 5.92 7.02 9.71
N LYS A 13 4.99 6.10 9.46
CA LYS A 13 4.56 5.07 10.41
C LYS A 13 5.52 3.88 10.50
N GLY A 14 6.51 3.79 9.60
CA GLY A 14 7.45 2.67 9.56
C GLY A 14 6.86 1.36 9.04
N VAL A 15 5.68 1.41 8.42
CA VAL A 15 4.99 0.24 7.87
C VAL A 15 5.80 -0.33 6.70
N ARG A 16 6.13 -1.62 6.80
CA ARG A 16 6.91 -2.35 5.80
C ARG A 16 5.99 -2.83 4.68
N LEU A 17 6.51 -2.84 3.47
CA LEU A 17 5.77 -3.35 2.30
C LEU A 17 5.34 -4.82 2.47
N ARG A 18 6.12 -5.61 3.22
CA ARG A 18 5.78 -7.00 3.55
C ARG A 18 4.47 -7.10 4.34
N GLU A 19 4.26 -6.22 5.32
CA GLU A 19 3.06 -6.24 6.16
C GLU A 19 1.80 -5.93 5.34
N ILE A 20 1.93 -4.97 4.43
CA ILE A 20 0.87 -4.60 3.48
C ILE A 20 0.58 -5.75 2.51
N ALA A 21 1.63 -6.35 1.96
CA ALA A 21 1.53 -7.46 1.02
C ALA A 21 0.85 -8.68 1.67
N ASP A 22 1.23 -9.01 2.91
CA ASP A 22 0.67 -10.10 3.70
C ASP A 22 -0.82 -9.82 4.03
N TYR A 23 -1.19 -8.57 4.35
CA TYR A 23 -2.59 -8.18 4.60
C TYR A 23 -3.48 -8.23 3.35
N ILE A 24 -2.98 -7.72 2.22
CA ILE A 24 -3.73 -7.67 0.95
C ILE A 24 -3.76 -9.04 0.25
N GLY A 25 -2.82 -9.94 0.58
CA GLY A 25 -2.63 -11.21 -0.13
C GLY A 25 -2.01 -11.01 -1.51
N CYS A 26 -0.99 -10.16 -1.63
CA CYS A 26 -0.27 -9.92 -2.87
C CYS A 26 1.25 -9.96 -2.67
N SER A 27 2.03 -9.83 -3.74
CA SER A 27 3.49 -9.80 -3.63
C SER A 27 3.98 -8.42 -3.20
N ILE A 28 5.10 -8.38 -2.46
CA ILE A 28 5.80 -7.13 -2.09
C ILE A 28 6.10 -6.28 -3.34
N ALA A 29 6.51 -6.93 -4.42
CA ALA A 29 6.77 -6.28 -5.70
C ALA A 29 5.53 -5.57 -6.25
N MET A 30 4.34 -6.18 -6.14
CA MET A 30 3.09 -5.57 -6.57
C MET A 30 2.77 -4.29 -5.78
N VAL A 31 2.99 -4.30 -4.46
CA VAL A 31 2.83 -3.10 -3.62
C VAL A 31 3.80 -2.00 -4.06
N SER A 32 5.07 -2.34 -4.29
CA SER A 32 6.07 -1.37 -4.75
C SER A 32 5.75 -0.80 -6.14
N LEU A 33 5.26 -1.62 -7.06
CA LEU A 33 4.85 -1.17 -8.40
C LEU A 33 3.61 -0.28 -8.32
N TYR A 34 2.68 -0.58 -7.41
CA TYR A 34 1.52 0.26 -7.14
C TYR A 34 1.90 1.64 -6.59
N GLU A 35 2.85 1.71 -5.64
CA GLU A 35 3.38 2.97 -5.11
C GLU A 35 4.12 3.80 -6.16
N THR A 36 4.68 3.18 -7.19
CA THR A 36 5.44 3.86 -8.25
C THR A 36 4.65 4.05 -9.55
N ASP A 37 3.32 3.87 -9.49
CA ASP A 37 2.39 3.94 -10.63
C ASP A 37 2.74 3.03 -11.82
N LYS A 38 3.58 2.01 -11.59
CA LYS A 38 3.93 0.99 -12.58
C LYS A 38 2.93 -0.16 -12.63
N ALA A 39 2.04 -0.26 -11.65
CA ALA A 39 0.94 -1.22 -11.63
C ALA A 39 -0.30 -0.60 -10.99
N ASN A 40 -1.46 -1.10 -11.41
CA ASN A 40 -2.73 -0.78 -10.77
C ASN A 40 -3.16 -1.92 -9.87
N PHE A 41 -3.63 -1.56 -8.67
CA PHE A 41 -4.42 -2.47 -7.87
C PHE A 41 -5.85 -2.54 -8.39
N GLU A 42 -6.45 -3.71 -8.23
CA GLU A 42 -7.90 -3.83 -8.25
C GLU A 42 -8.49 -2.96 -7.14
N LYS A 43 -9.69 -2.42 -7.37
CA LYS A 43 -10.33 -1.44 -6.48
C LYS A 43 -10.35 -1.88 -5.01
N ASN A 44 -10.64 -3.16 -4.74
CA ASN A 44 -10.66 -3.70 -3.38
C ASN A 44 -9.29 -3.66 -2.70
N LYS A 45 -8.22 -3.99 -3.44
CA LYS A 45 -6.85 -3.99 -2.90
C LYS A 45 -6.34 -2.57 -2.64
N ALA A 46 -6.74 -1.61 -3.47
CA ALA A 46 -6.44 -0.20 -3.23
C ALA A 46 -7.12 0.35 -1.96
N ILE A 47 -8.36 -0.08 -1.70
CA ILE A 47 -9.08 0.24 -0.46
C ILE A 47 -8.34 -0.37 0.74
N GLN A 48 -8.07 -1.67 0.71
CA GLN A 48 -7.34 -2.38 1.76
C GLN A 48 -5.98 -1.76 2.06
N TYR A 49 -5.22 -1.34 1.03
CA TYR A 49 -3.96 -0.62 1.18
C TYR A 49 -4.13 0.66 2.00
N SER A 50 -5.13 1.48 1.64
CA SER A 50 -5.38 2.75 2.31
C SER A 50 -5.85 2.56 3.76
N GLU A 51 -6.71 1.57 4.00
CA GLU A 51 -7.21 1.23 5.33
C GLU A 51 -6.09 0.72 6.24
N PHE A 52 -5.24 -0.16 5.73
CA PHE A 52 -4.11 -0.71 6.49
C PHE A 52 -3.17 0.39 6.97
N ILE A 53 -2.81 1.32 6.08
CA ILE A 53 -1.93 2.44 6.43
C ILE A 53 -2.60 3.40 7.40
N GLN A 54 -3.91 3.63 7.31
CA GLN A 54 -4.64 4.49 8.24
C GLN A 54 -4.78 3.87 9.63
N SER A 55 -4.97 2.56 9.71
CA SER A 55 -5.19 1.80 10.94
C SER A 55 -3.92 1.56 11.80
N TYR A 56 -2.72 1.74 11.24
CA TYR A 56 -1.44 1.47 11.92
C TYR A 56 -0.98 2.63 12.82
#